data_AF-A0A918ZD09-F1
#
_entry.id   AF-A0A918ZD09-F1
#
_cell.length_a   1.000
_cell.length_b   1.000
_cell.length_c   1.000
_cell.angle_alpha   90.00
_cell.angle_beta   90.00
_cell.angle_gamma   90.00
#
_symmetry.space_group_name_H-M   'P 1'
#
loop_
_entity.id
_entity.type
_entity.pdbx_description
1 polymer ?
#
loop_
_entity_poly.entity_id
_entity_poly.type
_entity_poly.pdbx_seq_one_letter_code
_entity_poly.pdbx_strand_id
1 'polypeptide(L)'
;MADDQLTIEALKRWSQILLWVSVILPVLGGIAAGARYYVERKEKQLSSAITGARIDAARTEASTARAELEDYRTKNAARRIGPNEVTAIAHAAAAIRSLPVKVACRMMDGESCDFGSDIADALRAGALSVPELVRTSLNDLPGVVAIHTPANATGQQTNELIAALAAGGVHAERHQIAPNSIGELHPGYFYIVVGRKGG
;
A
#
# COMPACT_ATOMS: atom_id res chain seq x y z
N MET A 1 -77.60 34.71 -60.14
CA MET A 1 -78.21 34.21 -58.88
C MET A 1 -77.62 32.87 -58.41
N ALA A 2 -77.15 31.96 -59.29
CA ALA A 2 -76.47 30.73 -58.86
C ALA A 2 -75.01 30.93 -58.40
N ASP A 3 -74.28 31.89 -58.98
CA ASP A 3 -72.87 32.16 -58.63
C ASP A 3 -72.67 32.78 -57.24
N ASP A 4 -73.64 33.56 -56.76
CA ASP A 4 -73.57 34.19 -55.44
C ASP A 4 -73.73 33.18 -54.30
N GLN A 5 -74.46 32.08 -54.51
CA GLN A 5 -74.60 31.02 -53.50
C GLN A 5 -73.33 30.16 -53.40
N LEU A 6 -72.69 29.86 -54.53
CA LEU A 6 -71.44 29.09 -54.57
C LEU A 6 -70.27 29.83 -53.90
N THR A 7 -70.20 31.16 -54.09
CA THR A 7 -69.16 31.99 -53.46
C THR A 7 -69.36 32.11 -51.95
N ILE A 8 -70.61 32.23 -51.46
CA ILE A 8 -70.91 32.27 -50.02
C ILE A 8 -70.61 30.93 -49.34
N GLU A 9 -70.91 29.79 -49.98
CA GLU A 9 -70.58 28.47 -49.43
C GLU A 9 -69.07 28.22 -49.40
N ALA A 10 -68.34 28.68 -50.42
CA ALA A 10 -66.88 28.62 -50.42
C ALA A 10 -66.28 29.43 -49.28
N LEU A 11 -66.76 30.66 -49.04
CA LEU A 11 -66.29 31.49 -47.92
C LEU A 11 -66.57 30.86 -46.56
N LYS A 12 -67.74 30.25 -46.36
CA LYS A 12 -68.07 29.55 -45.11
C LYS A 12 -67.16 28.35 -44.87
N ARG A 13 -66.84 27.55 -45.90
CA ARG A 13 -65.90 26.44 -45.80
C ARG A 13 -64.48 26.92 -45.46
N TRP A 14 -64.01 27.97 -46.12
CA TRP A 14 -62.68 28.54 -45.83
C TRP A 14 -62.60 29.12 -44.40
N SER A 15 -63.65 29.82 -43.95
CA SER A 15 -63.71 30.32 -42.58
C SER A 15 -63.67 29.18 -41.55
N GLN A 16 -64.36 28.07 -41.81
CA GLN A 16 -64.37 26.92 -40.91
C GLN A 16 -63.01 26.22 -40.87
N ILE A 17 -62.34 26.09 -42.02
CA ILE A 17 -60.97 25.55 -42.10
C ILE A 17 -59.99 26.44 -41.34
N LEU A 18 -60.03 27.76 -41.55
CA LEU A 18 -59.13 28.69 -40.86
C LEU A 18 -59.35 28.70 -39.34
N LEU A 19 -60.60 28.55 -38.89
CA LEU A 19 -60.92 28.42 -37.47
C LEU A 19 -60.30 27.14 -36.89
N TRP A 20 -60.45 25.99 -37.56
CA TRP A 20 -59.82 24.74 -37.14
C TRP A 20 -58.29 24.82 -37.14
N VAL A 21 -57.70 25.43 -38.16
CA VAL A 21 -56.25 25.67 -38.23
C VAL A 21 -55.79 26.52 -37.05
N SER A 22 -56.52 27.58 -36.69
CA SER A 22 -56.18 28.46 -35.56
C SER A 22 -56.22 27.76 -34.19
N VAL A 23 -57.00 26.68 -34.06
CA VAL A 23 -57.12 25.89 -32.82
C VAL A 23 -56.10 24.76 -32.79
N ILE A 24 -55.89 24.07 -33.92
CA ILE A 24 -55.03 22.89 -33.99
C ILE A 24 -53.55 23.26 -33.92
N LEU A 25 -53.12 24.35 -34.58
CA LEU A 25 -51.71 24.75 -34.61
C LEU A 25 -51.14 25.08 -33.21
N PRO A 26 -51.82 25.87 -32.36
CA PRO A 26 -51.36 26.12 -30.99
C PRO A 26 -51.33 24.87 -30.12
N VAL A 27 -52.30 23.96 -30.28
CA VAL A 27 -52.33 22.69 -29.54
C VAL A 27 -51.14 21.81 -29.92
N LEU A 28 -50.85 21.67 -31.22
CA LEU A 28 -49.67 20.96 -31.69
C LEU A 28 -48.37 21.62 -31.22
N GLY A 29 -48.30 22.95 -31.23
CA GLY A 29 -47.17 23.71 -30.70
C GLY A 29 -46.93 23.47 -29.21
N GLY A 30 -48.01 23.45 -28.40
CA GLY A 30 -47.95 23.16 -26.97
C GLY A 30 -47.47 21.73 -26.68
N ILE A 31 -47.95 20.74 -27.44
CA ILE A 31 -47.51 19.35 -27.32
C ILE A 31 -46.02 19.21 -27.69
N ALA A 32 -45.58 19.84 -28.79
CA ALA A 32 -44.18 19.80 -29.21
C ALA A 32 -43.24 20.46 -28.18
N ALA A 33 -43.64 21.59 -27.60
CA ALA A 33 -42.89 22.26 -26.55
C ALA A 33 -42.81 21.43 -25.26
N GLY A 34 -43.93 20.81 -24.85
CA GLY A 34 -43.98 19.91 -23.70
C GLY A 34 -43.12 18.67 -23.87
N ALA A 35 -43.14 18.06 -25.07
CA ALA A 35 -42.29 16.93 -25.41
C ALA A 35 -40.80 17.29 -25.35
N ARG A 36 -40.39 18.43 -25.92
CA ARG A 36 -39.01 18.91 -25.84
C ARG A 36 -38.56 19.16 -24.40
N TYR A 37 -39.40 19.83 -23.61
CA TYR A 37 -39.10 20.08 -22.20
C TYR A 37 -38.92 18.79 -21.39
N TYR A 38 -39.75 17.78 -21.64
CA TYR A 38 -39.66 16.49 -20.95
C TYR A 38 -38.37 15.73 -21.32
N VAL A 39 -38.00 15.72 -22.60
CA VAL A 39 -36.76 15.09 -23.09
C VAL A 39 -35.53 15.76 -22.50
N GLU A 40 -35.43 17.09 -22.56
CA GLU A 40 -34.29 17.82 -22.00
C GLU A 40 -34.14 17.57 -20.49
N ARG A 41 -35.25 17.49 -19.75
CA ARG A 41 -35.22 17.24 -18.32
C ARG A 41 -34.75 15.82 -17.99
N LYS A 42 -35.16 14.83 -18.78
CA LYS A 42 -34.71 13.43 -18.66
C LYS A 42 -33.23 13.28 -19.03
N GLU A 43 -32.79 13.90 -20.11
CA GLU A 43 -31.38 13.88 -20.53
C GLU A 43 -30.46 14.53 -19.47
N LYS A 44 -30.85 15.68 -18.92
CA LYS A 44 -30.09 16.34 -17.84
C LYS A 44 -30.00 15.46 -16.59
N GLN A 45 -31.08 14.79 -16.21
CA GLN A 45 -31.07 13.88 -15.05
C GLN A 45 -30.16 12.67 -15.28
N LEU A 46 -30.20 12.06 -16.46
CA LEU A 46 -29.34 10.93 -16.80
C LEU A 46 -27.87 11.35 -16.87
N SER A 47 -27.56 12.50 -17.49
CA SER A 47 -26.20 13.02 -17.57
C SER A 47 -25.61 13.33 -16.19
N SER A 48 -26.39 13.94 -15.30
CA SER A 48 -25.96 14.21 -13.92
C SER A 48 -25.76 12.93 -13.11
N ALA A 49 -26.65 11.94 -13.27
CA ALA A 49 -26.51 10.65 -12.60
C ALA A 49 -25.27 9.88 -13.08
N ILE A 50 -24.99 9.87 -14.39
CA ILE A 50 -23.79 9.24 -14.97
C ILE A 50 -22.52 9.95 -14.49
N THR A 51 -22.54 11.28 -14.42
CA THR A 51 -21.38 12.06 -13.97
C THR A 51 -21.13 11.84 -12.47
N GLY A 52 -22.19 11.82 -11.65
CA GLY A 52 -22.11 11.48 -10.22
C GLY A 52 -21.55 10.08 -9.99
N ALA A 53 -22.08 9.07 -10.68
CA ALA A 53 -21.60 7.70 -10.59
C ALA A 53 -20.12 7.56 -10.99
N ARG A 54 -19.66 8.31 -12.01
CA ARG A 54 -18.24 8.32 -12.40
C ARG A 54 -17.35 9.01 -11.36
N ILE A 55 -17.82 10.10 -10.74
CA ILE A 55 -17.08 10.78 -9.67
C ILE A 55 -16.98 9.88 -8.45
N ASP A 56 -18.07 9.21 -8.08
CA ASP A 56 -18.09 8.29 -6.94
C ASP A 56 -17.20 7.07 -7.20
N ALA A 57 -17.25 6.49 -8.40
CA ALA A 57 -16.34 5.43 -8.82
C ALA A 57 -14.87 5.88 -8.73
N ALA A 58 -14.53 7.05 -9.26
CA ALA A 58 -13.18 7.60 -9.19
C ALA A 58 -12.73 7.87 -7.74
N ARG A 59 -13.64 8.30 -6.86
CA ARG A 59 -13.35 8.47 -5.43
C ARG A 59 -13.08 7.14 -4.75
N THR A 60 -13.86 6.10 -5.06
CA THR A 60 -13.63 4.77 -4.50
C THR A 60 -12.30 4.21 -4.96
N GLU A 61 -11.98 4.30 -6.25
CA GLU A 61 -10.70 3.85 -6.81
C GLU A 61 -9.50 4.63 -6.24
N ALA A 62 -9.64 5.94 -6.06
CA ALA A 62 -8.62 6.75 -5.41
C ALA A 62 -8.42 6.35 -3.93
N SER A 63 -9.50 5.98 -3.23
CA SER A 63 -9.42 5.55 -1.84
C SER A 63 -8.77 4.17 -1.69
N THR A 64 -9.07 3.23 -2.59
CA THR A 64 -8.46 1.90 -2.60
C THR A 64 -6.99 2.01 -2.97
N ALA A 65 -6.63 2.79 -3.99
CA ALA A 65 -5.24 3.00 -4.37
C ALA A 65 -4.42 3.65 -3.25
N ARG A 66 -5.01 4.56 -2.47
CA ARG A 66 -4.35 5.13 -1.28
C ARG A 66 -4.12 4.11 -0.19
N ALA A 67 -5.13 3.29 0.10
CA ALA A 67 -5.00 2.22 1.10
C ALA A 67 -3.93 1.20 0.69
N GLU A 68 -3.89 0.81 -0.58
CA GLU A 68 -2.84 -0.07 -1.12
C GLU A 68 -1.46 0.56 -1.02
N LEU A 69 -1.31 1.85 -1.38
CA LEU A 69 -0.04 2.56 -1.24
C LEU A 69 0.42 2.66 0.21
N GLU A 70 -0.50 2.85 1.15
CA GLU A 70 -0.19 2.89 2.58
C GLU A 70 0.25 1.51 3.09
N ASP A 71 -0.43 0.44 2.67
CA ASP A 71 -0.04 -0.94 2.97
C ASP A 71 1.36 -1.25 2.40
N TYR A 72 1.63 -0.88 1.13
CA TYR A 72 2.95 -1.04 0.53
C TYR A 72 4.02 -0.19 1.23
N ARG A 73 3.70 1.03 1.66
CA ARG A 73 4.65 1.86 2.43
C ARG A 73 4.97 1.24 3.77
N THR A 74 3.98 0.69 4.46
CA THR A 74 4.16 0.05 5.76
C THR A 74 4.98 -1.24 5.60
N LYS A 75 4.66 -2.06 4.59
CA LYS A 75 5.42 -3.27 4.23
C LYS A 75 6.84 -2.98 3.76
N ASN A 76 7.10 -1.86 3.11
CA ASN A 76 8.44 -1.48 2.63
C ASN A 76 9.16 -0.47 3.53
N ALA A 77 8.61 -0.12 4.70
CA ALA A 77 9.27 0.77 5.63
C ALA A 77 10.62 0.19 6.05
N ALA A 78 11.67 1.03 6.08
CA ALA A 78 13.00 0.61 6.48
C ALA A 78 12.98 0.03 7.90
N ARG A 79 13.57 -1.15 8.09
CA ARG A 79 13.76 -1.71 9.43
C ARG A 79 14.73 -0.83 10.21
N ARG A 80 14.28 -0.29 11.34
CA ARG A 80 15.09 0.50 12.28
C ARG A 80 14.76 0.09 13.70
N ILE A 81 15.75 0.18 14.58
CA ILE A 81 15.54 -0.05 16.02
C ILE A 81 15.46 1.30 16.70
N GLY A 82 14.30 1.61 17.28
CA GLY A 82 14.12 2.85 18.03
C GLY A 82 14.82 2.81 19.39
N PRO A 83 14.89 3.94 20.10
CA PRO A 83 15.60 4.05 21.37
C PRO A 83 15.00 3.15 22.48
N ASN A 84 13.68 2.92 22.45
CA ASN A 84 13.01 2.04 23.41
C ASN A 84 13.38 0.58 23.17
N GLU A 85 13.41 0.17 21.90
CA GLU A 85 13.79 -1.16 21.47
C GLU A 85 15.28 -1.44 21.76
N VAL A 86 16.16 -0.44 21.51
CA VAL A 86 17.57 -0.49 21.90
C VAL A 86 17.70 -0.76 23.41
N THR A 87 16.94 -0.04 24.22
CA THR A 87 16.98 -0.19 25.69
C THR A 87 16.49 -1.58 26.13
N ALA A 88 15.42 -2.09 25.50
CA ALA A 88 14.89 -3.42 25.78
C ALA A 88 15.89 -4.53 25.42
N ILE A 89 16.54 -4.43 24.25
CA ILE A 89 17.59 -5.36 23.81
C ILE A 89 18.78 -5.28 24.77
N ALA A 90 19.26 -4.08 25.10
CA ALA A 90 20.39 -3.87 25.97
C ALA A 90 20.16 -4.48 27.36
N HIS A 91 18.97 -4.26 27.94
CA HIS A 91 18.60 -4.84 29.24
C HIS A 91 18.56 -6.37 29.19
N ALA A 92 17.96 -6.95 28.16
CA ALA A 92 17.91 -8.40 27.99
C ALA A 92 19.31 -9.02 27.72
N ALA A 93 20.15 -8.30 26.98
CA ALA A 93 21.51 -8.71 26.63
C ALA A 93 22.49 -8.65 27.81
N ALA A 94 22.26 -7.77 28.80
CA ALA A 94 23.16 -7.55 29.93
C ALA A 94 23.43 -8.82 30.77
N ALA A 95 22.49 -9.77 30.80
CA ALA A 95 22.63 -11.02 31.54
C ALA A 95 23.30 -12.15 30.73
N ILE A 96 23.47 -11.97 29.41
CA ILE A 96 23.92 -13.02 28.51
C ILE A 96 25.42 -13.22 28.66
N ARG A 97 25.82 -14.38 29.18
CA ARG A 97 27.22 -14.82 29.19
C ARG A 97 27.48 -15.66 27.93
N SER A 98 27.78 -14.98 26.84
CA SER A 98 28.01 -15.60 25.53
C SER A 98 29.41 -15.29 24.98
N LEU A 99 29.78 -16.05 23.95
CA LEU A 99 30.92 -15.73 23.10
C LEU A 99 30.67 -14.39 22.36
N PRO A 100 31.72 -13.70 21.89
CA PRO A 100 31.56 -12.48 21.12
C PRO A 100 30.61 -12.65 19.93
N VAL A 101 29.83 -11.62 19.62
CA VAL A 101 28.80 -11.65 18.58
C VAL A 101 29.24 -10.79 17.41
N LYS A 102 29.37 -11.38 16.21
CA LYS A 102 29.57 -10.65 14.97
C LYS A 102 28.22 -10.40 14.31
N VAL A 103 27.97 -9.15 13.92
CA VAL A 103 26.81 -8.82 13.08
C VAL A 103 27.28 -8.72 11.64
N ALA A 104 26.57 -9.34 10.71
CA ALA A 104 26.86 -9.29 9.28
C ALA A 104 25.68 -8.73 8.49
N CYS A 105 25.95 -7.85 7.54
CA CYS A 105 24.96 -7.23 6.65
C CYS A 105 25.39 -7.33 5.18
N ARG A 106 24.43 -7.14 4.27
CA ARG A 106 24.71 -7.09 2.84
C ARG A 106 25.19 -5.69 2.44
N MET A 107 26.43 -5.60 1.96
CA MET A 107 27.08 -4.31 1.64
C MET A 107 26.30 -3.46 0.64
N MET A 108 25.61 -4.10 -0.32
CA MET A 108 24.85 -3.40 -1.37
C MET A 108 23.44 -2.99 -0.94
N ASP A 109 23.01 -3.37 0.27
CA ASP A 109 21.70 -3.05 0.82
C ASP A 109 21.87 -2.13 2.03
N GLY A 110 21.69 -0.82 1.79
CA GLY A 110 21.85 0.20 2.82
C GLY A 110 20.94 -0.02 4.02
N GLU A 111 19.71 -0.52 3.80
CA GLU A 111 18.78 -0.83 4.89
C GLU A 111 19.30 -1.98 5.77
N SER A 112 19.80 -3.05 5.15
CA SER A 112 20.40 -4.19 5.88
C SER A 112 21.56 -3.76 6.76
N CYS A 113 22.42 -2.87 6.28
CA CYS A 113 23.56 -2.40 7.06
C CYS A 113 23.19 -1.37 8.12
N ASP A 114 22.24 -0.47 7.86
CA ASP A 114 21.70 0.43 8.88
C ASP A 114 21.06 -0.37 10.02
N PHE A 115 20.21 -1.33 9.69
CA PHE A 115 19.55 -2.19 10.68
C PHE A 115 20.54 -3.09 11.41
N GLY A 116 21.55 -3.62 10.72
CA GLY A 116 22.63 -4.37 11.34
C GLY A 116 23.47 -3.53 12.29
N SER A 117 23.71 -2.25 11.97
CA SER A 117 24.36 -1.30 12.86
C SER A 117 23.52 -1.04 14.10
N ASP A 118 22.23 -0.77 13.92
CA ASP A 118 21.27 -0.56 15.02
C ASP A 118 21.27 -1.77 16.00
N ILE A 119 21.29 -3.01 15.47
CA ILE A 119 21.40 -4.24 16.29
C ILE A 119 22.75 -4.29 17.03
N ALA A 120 23.85 -4.03 16.33
CA ALA A 120 25.18 -4.07 16.92
C ALA A 120 25.30 -3.07 18.08
N ASP A 121 24.78 -1.86 17.91
CA ASP A 121 24.79 -0.82 18.93
C ASP A 121 23.94 -1.18 20.14
N ALA A 122 22.75 -1.78 19.92
CA ALA A 122 21.90 -2.26 21.00
C ALA A 122 22.55 -3.36 21.84
N LEU A 123 23.24 -4.31 21.20
CA LEU A 123 23.97 -5.38 21.88
C LEU A 123 25.20 -4.85 22.64
N ARG A 124 25.94 -3.89 22.07
CA ARG A 124 27.04 -3.20 22.77
C ARG A 124 26.56 -2.45 24.01
N ALA A 125 25.40 -1.79 23.92
CA ALA A 125 24.78 -1.13 25.06
C ALA A 125 24.42 -2.11 26.18
N GLY A 126 24.11 -3.37 25.84
CA GLY A 126 23.96 -4.49 26.77
C GLY A 126 25.26 -5.15 27.23
N ALA A 127 26.42 -4.50 27.04
CA ALA A 127 27.74 -5.00 27.41
C ALA A 127 28.19 -6.30 26.70
N LEU A 128 27.55 -6.69 25.59
CA LEU A 128 28.04 -7.77 24.75
C LEU A 128 29.23 -7.30 23.90
N SER A 129 30.20 -8.19 23.71
CA SER A 129 31.34 -7.92 22.84
C SER A 129 30.94 -8.07 21.38
N VAL A 130 30.76 -6.94 20.70
CA VAL A 130 30.39 -6.88 19.28
C VAL A 130 31.46 -6.08 18.52
N PRO A 131 32.34 -6.73 17.74
CA PRO A 131 33.34 -6.05 16.92
C PRO A 131 32.68 -5.30 15.76
N GLU A 132 33.49 -4.79 14.83
CA GLU A 132 33.00 -4.08 13.66
C GLU A 132 32.07 -4.94 12.80
N LEU A 133 31.06 -4.29 12.20
CA LEU A 133 30.05 -4.90 11.35
C LEU A 133 30.71 -5.57 10.14
N VAL A 134 30.41 -6.85 9.92
CA VAL A 134 30.88 -7.59 8.75
C VAL A 134 30.01 -7.22 7.55
N ARG A 135 30.59 -6.58 6.54
CA ARG A 135 29.88 -6.21 5.30
C ARG A 135 30.23 -7.23 4.22
N THR A 136 29.24 -8.00 3.77
CA THR A 136 29.44 -9.01 2.72
C THR A 136 28.80 -8.58 1.39
N SER A 137 29.47 -8.84 0.27
CA SER A 137 28.90 -8.70 -1.07
C SER A 137 28.17 -9.95 -1.55
N LEU A 138 28.18 -11.02 -0.76
CA LEU A 138 27.57 -12.30 -1.12
C LEU A 138 26.05 -12.24 -0.96
N ASN A 139 25.34 -12.91 -1.87
CA ASN A 139 23.89 -12.84 -1.97
C ASN A 139 23.17 -13.98 -1.23
N ASP A 140 23.91 -14.86 -0.55
CA ASP A 140 23.38 -16.07 0.10
C ASP A 140 22.88 -15.79 1.52
N LEU A 141 22.44 -14.56 1.80
CA LEU A 141 21.89 -14.20 3.09
C LEU A 141 20.39 -14.57 3.18
N PRO A 142 19.93 -15.14 4.30
CA PRO A 142 18.53 -15.50 4.49
C PRO A 142 17.63 -14.26 4.55
N GLY A 143 16.37 -14.36 4.13
CA GLY A 143 15.40 -13.24 4.16
C GLY A 143 14.92 -12.81 5.56
N VAL A 144 15.62 -13.24 6.60
CA VAL A 144 15.31 -13.05 8.02
C VAL A 144 16.58 -12.66 8.78
N VAL A 145 16.45 -12.23 10.04
CA VAL A 145 17.60 -12.09 10.93
C VAL A 145 18.00 -13.48 11.41
N ALA A 146 19.11 -14.00 10.89
CA ALA A 146 19.57 -15.35 11.17
C ALA A 146 20.64 -15.34 12.26
N ILE A 147 20.54 -16.25 13.23
CA ILE A 147 21.58 -16.49 14.23
C ILE A 147 22.26 -17.81 13.93
N HIS A 148 23.57 -17.74 13.66
CA HIS A 148 24.43 -18.91 13.55
C HIS A 148 25.16 -19.14 14.87
N THR A 149 25.01 -20.37 15.38
CA THR A 149 25.64 -20.87 16.60
C THR A 149 26.97 -21.53 16.26
N PRO A 150 28.10 -21.13 16.88
CA PRO A 150 29.36 -21.84 16.68
C PRO A 150 29.28 -23.24 17.32
N ALA A 151 30.09 -24.18 16.83
CA ALA A 151 30.09 -25.57 17.31
C ALA A 151 30.30 -25.72 18.84
N ASN A 152 30.94 -24.73 19.46
CA ASN A 152 31.33 -24.73 20.87
C ASN A 152 30.29 -24.04 21.77
N ALA A 153 29.24 -23.45 21.19
CA ALA A 153 28.20 -22.76 21.92
C ALA A 153 27.03 -23.69 22.29
N THR A 154 26.34 -23.34 23.37
CA THR A 154 25.14 -24.08 23.76
C THR A 154 23.91 -23.56 23.01
N GLY A 155 22.93 -24.45 22.80
CA GLY A 155 21.63 -24.05 22.29
C GLY A 155 20.93 -23.01 23.18
N GLN A 156 21.22 -23.01 24.48
CA GLN A 156 20.69 -22.05 25.44
C GLN A 156 21.19 -20.62 25.16
N GLN A 157 22.50 -20.42 24.96
CA GLN A 157 23.07 -19.10 24.64
C GLN A 157 22.47 -18.52 23.36
N THR A 158 22.19 -19.38 22.37
CA THR A 158 21.52 -18.95 21.14
C THR A 158 20.09 -18.48 21.43
N ASN A 159 19.35 -19.22 22.26
CA ASN A 159 17.98 -18.86 22.59
C ASN A 159 17.91 -17.59 23.45
N GLU A 160 18.88 -17.36 24.32
CA GLU A 160 19.02 -16.11 25.08
C GLU A 160 19.24 -14.92 24.13
N LEU A 161 20.09 -15.08 23.11
CA LEU A 161 20.32 -14.05 22.10
C LEU A 161 19.06 -13.78 21.25
N ILE A 162 18.34 -14.83 20.84
CA ILE A 162 17.04 -14.69 20.16
C ILE A 162 16.04 -13.95 21.04
N ALA A 163 15.95 -14.31 22.32
CA ALA A 163 15.04 -13.67 23.27
C ALA A 163 15.38 -12.19 23.50
N ALA A 164 16.67 -11.84 23.55
CA ALA A 164 17.09 -10.45 23.68
C ALA A 164 16.71 -9.61 22.45
N LEU A 165 16.89 -10.15 21.24
CA LEU A 165 16.44 -9.48 20.01
C LEU A 165 14.91 -9.36 19.97
N ALA A 166 14.19 -10.40 20.37
CA ALA A 166 12.73 -10.40 20.45
C ALA A 166 12.19 -9.36 21.45
N ALA A 167 12.93 -9.05 22.53
CA ALA A 167 12.56 -7.99 23.47
C ALA A 167 12.52 -6.60 22.82
N GLY A 168 13.34 -6.36 21.80
CA GLY A 168 13.29 -5.15 20.96
C GLY A 168 12.41 -5.29 19.71
N GLY A 169 11.57 -6.33 19.63
CA GLY A 169 10.72 -6.56 18.47
C GLY A 169 11.44 -7.08 17.22
N VAL A 170 12.71 -7.50 17.35
CA VAL A 170 13.48 -8.08 16.24
C VAL A 170 13.22 -9.58 16.18
N HIS A 171 12.50 -10.02 15.14
CA HIS A 171 12.28 -11.44 14.89
C HIS A 171 13.57 -12.07 14.34
N ALA A 172 14.17 -12.96 15.12
CA ALA A 172 15.40 -13.67 14.78
C ALA A 172 15.22 -15.18 14.89
N GLU A 173 15.84 -15.91 13.97
CA GLU A 173 15.71 -17.36 13.86
C GLU A 173 17.06 -18.04 13.86
N ARG A 174 17.13 -19.25 14.43
CA ARG A 174 18.34 -20.07 14.32
C ARG A 174 18.46 -20.59 12.90
N HIS A 175 19.58 -20.27 12.25
CA HIS A 175 19.86 -20.75 10.91
C HIS A 175 21.29 -21.28 10.81
N GLN A 176 21.45 -22.37 10.09
CA GLN A 176 22.76 -22.84 9.70
C GLN A 176 23.22 -22.05 8.48
N ILE A 177 24.21 -21.19 8.67
CA ILE A 177 24.80 -20.37 7.61
C ILE A 177 25.93 -21.16 6.99
N ALA A 178 26.05 -21.13 5.65
CA ALA A 178 27.13 -21.85 5.00
C ALA A 178 28.49 -21.18 5.34
N PRO A 179 29.58 -21.94 5.47
CA PRO A 179 30.88 -21.44 5.94
C PRO A 179 31.41 -20.21 5.19
N ASN A 180 31.04 -20.06 3.91
CA ASN A 180 31.51 -19.00 3.04
C ASN A 180 30.45 -17.92 2.74
N SER A 181 29.24 -17.99 3.28
CA SER A 181 28.14 -17.06 2.93
C SER A 181 28.40 -15.61 3.34
N ILE A 182 29.34 -15.38 4.24
CA ILE A 182 29.76 -14.04 4.69
C ILE A 182 31.28 -13.83 4.59
N GLY A 183 31.93 -14.53 3.66
CA GLY A 183 33.38 -14.59 3.54
C GLY A 183 33.95 -15.80 4.27
N GLU A 184 34.08 -15.70 5.60
CA GLU A 184 34.56 -16.78 6.46
C GLU A 184 33.88 -16.74 7.83
N LEU A 185 33.33 -17.88 8.28
CA LEU A 185 32.86 -18.05 9.64
C LEU A 185 34.02 -18.40 10.58
N HIS A 186 34.53 -17.41 11.31
CA HIS A 186 35.53 -17.66 12.34
C HIS A 186 34.95 -18.42 13.54
N PRO A 187 35.65 -19.45 14.04
CA PRO A 187 35.25 -20.18 15.23
C PRO A 187 35.26 -19.27 16.46
N GLY A 188 34.34 -19.51 17.40
CA GLY A 188 34.27 -18.77 18.66
C GLY A 188 33.44 -17.49 18.62
N TYR A 189 32.67 -17.24 17.55
CA TYR A 189 31.74 -16.13 17.44
C TYR A 189 30.32 -16.63 17.20
N PHE A 190 29.33 -15.96 17.81
CA PHE A 190 27.97 -15.99 17.29
C PHE A 190 27.90 -15.07 16.07
N TYR A 191 27.14 -15.45 15.04
CA TYR A 191 26.87 -14.55 13.93
C TYR A 191 25.39 -14.21 13.90
N ILE A 192 25.09 -12.92 13.92
CA ILE A 192 23.77 -12.38 13.57
C ILE A 192 23.86 -11.88 12.15
N VAL A 193 23.12 -12.47 11.24
CA VAL A 193 23.15 -12.13 9.82
C VAL A 193 21.84 -11.50 9.42
N VAL A 194 21.92 -10.24 9.01
CA VAL A 194 20.78 -9.43 8.58
C VAL A 194 20.68 -9.53 7.07
N GLY A 195 19.78 -10.38 6.56
CA GLY A 195 19.51 -10.41 5.13
C GLY A 195 18.40 -9.46 4.69
N ARG A 196 17.99 -9.60 3.43
CA ARG A 196 16.98 -8.74 2.79
C ARG A 196 15.63 -8.89 3.51
N LYS A 197 14.88 -7.80 3.62
CA LYS A 197 13.47 -7.88 4.04
C LYS A 197 12.71 -8.80 3.08
N GLY A 198 12.13 -9.89 3.59
CA GLY A 198 11.19 -10.71 2.84
C GLY A 198 10.02 -9.84 2.38
N GLY A 199 9.73 -9.85 1.08
CA GLY A 199 8.59 -9.15 0.49
C GLY A 199 7.28 -9.90 0.69
#